data_AF-A0A4Q3BGD2-F1
#
_entry.id   AF-A0A4Q3BGD2-F1
#
_cell.length_a   1.000
_cell.length_b   1.000
_cell.length_c   1.000
_cell.angle_alpha   90.00
_cell.angle_beta   90.00
_cell.angle_gamma   90.00
#
_symmetry.space_group_name_H-M   'P 1'
#
loop_
_entity.id
_entity.type
_entity.pdbx_description
1 polymer ?
#
loop_
_entity_poly.entity_id
_entity_poly.type
_entity_poly.pdbx_seq_one_letter_code
_entity_poly.pdbx_strand_id
1 'polypeptide(L)'
;MAYHIVDKTKNLGTMITAKPLLSENAKDFIDYALDVIKTMDGAPEHTAEEQALVNEKLTKLKKYLEGITVSYNETTPKISENPVSQSAENFSGTGHS
;
A
#
# COMPACT_ATOMS: atom_id res chain seq x y z
N MET A 1 16.82 -33.68 39.98
CA MET A 1 17.48 -32.69 39.10
C MET A 1 16.36 -31.82 38.51
N ALA A 2 16.12 -30.63 39.06
CA ALA A 2 15.04 -29.75 38.58
C ALA A 2 15.58 -28.86 37.45
N TYR A 3 15.00 -28.98 36.26
CA TYR A 3 15.32 -28.10 35.14
C TYR A 3 14.64 -26.74 35.37
N HIS A 4 15.45 -25.70 35.55
CA HIS A 4 15.00 -24.31 35.51
C HIS A 4 14.51 -23.99 34.09
N ILE A 5 13.21 -23.78 33.94
CA ILE A 5 12.65 -23.15 32.74
C ILE A 5 12.81 -21.65 32.94
N VAL A 6 13.81 -21.08 32.27
CA VAL A 6 13.90 -19.63 32.09
C VAL A 6 12.83 -19.26 31.08
N ASP A 7 11.77 -18.63 31.56
CA ASP A 7 10.72 -18.04 30.73
C ASP A 7 11.34 -16.97 29.83
N LYS A 8 11.59 -17.36 28.57
CA LYS A 8 12.09 -16.49 27.52
C LYS A 8 10.89 -15.86 26.81
N THR A 9 10.02 -15.20 27.56
CA THR A 9 9.12 -14.18 26.99
C THR A 9 9.97 -12.96 26.60
N LYS A 10 10.81 -13.16 25.58
CA LYS A 10 11.32 -12.07 24.77
C LYS A 10 10.11 -11.39 24.15
N ASN A 11 9.66 -10.33 24.82
CA ASN A 11 9.27 -9.07 24.20
C ASN A 11 8.82 -9.23 22.74
N LEU A 12 7.64 -9.82 22.53
CA LEU A 12 6.86 -9.61 21.32
C LEU A 12 6.27 -8.20 21.46
N GLY A 13 7.13 -7.19 21.37
CA GLY A 13 6.72 -5.89 20.89
C GLY A 13 6.15 -6.16 19.51
N THR A 14 4.83 -6.12 19.40
CA THR A 14 4.13 -6.16 18.13
C THR A 14 4.79 -5.12 17.26
N MET A 15 5.66 -5.53 16.33
CA MET A 15 6.00 -4.66 15.22
C MET A 15 4.69 -4.53 14.44
N ILE A 16 3.89 -3.54 14.82
CA ILE A 16 2.77 -3.09 14.03
C ILE A 16 3.45 -2.46 12.82
N THR A 17 3.80 -3.29 11.83
CA THR A 17 4.29 -2.81 10.55
C THR A 17 3.17 -1.95 10.01
N ALA A 18 3.35 -0.64 10.05
CA ALA A 18 2.35 0.29 9.57
C ALA A 18 2.03 -0.10 8.13
N LYS A 19 0.73 -0.13 7.80
CA LYS A 19 0.30 -0.39 6.44
C LYS A 19 0.95 0.66 5.53
N PRO A 20 1.62 0.27 4.43
CA PRO A 20 2.27 1.22 3.54
C PRO A 20 1.25 2.23 2.99
N LEU A 21 1.68 3.48 2.90
CA LEU A 21 0.88 4.59 2.39
C LEU A 21 0.59 4.39 0.89
N LEU A 22 -0.48 5.03 0.40
CA LEU A 22 -0.80 5.02 -1.03
C LEU A 22 0.38 5.49 -1.89
N SER A 23 1.08 6.55 -1.46
CA SER A 23 2.25 7.08 -2.16
C SER A 23 3.43 6.11 -2.19
N GLU A 24 3.61 5.31 -1.13
CA GLU A 24 4.68 4.30 -1.07
C GLU A 24 4.37 3.14 -2.02
N ASN A 25 3.13 2.63 -2.00
CA ASN A 25 2.68 1.61 -2.96
C ASN A 25 2.74 2.10 -4.41
N ALA A 26 2.42 3.38 -4.66
CA ALA A 26 2.53 3.97 -6.00
C ALA A 26 3.98 4.08 -6.47
N LYS A 27 4.90 4.47 -5.58
CA LYS A 27 6.33 4.51 -5.88
C LYS A 27 6.87 3.13 -6.23
N ASP A 28 6.57 2.13 -5.40
CA ASP A 28 7.05 0.76 -5.61
C ASP A 28 6.54 0.17 -6.94
N PHE A 29 5.29 0.47 -7.29
CA PHE A 29 4.73 0.10 -8.58
C PHE A 29 5.47 0.75 -9.76
N ILE A 30 5.73 2.05 -9.70
CA ILE A 30 6.41 2.78 -10.79
C ILE A 30 7.84 2.27 -10.96
N ASP A 31 8.59 2.15 -9.85
CA ASP A 31 9.97 1.66 -9.88
C ASP A 31 10.03 0.25 -10.48
N TYR A 32 9.09 -0.62 -10.09
CA TYR A 32 9.02 -1.97 -10.61
C TYR A 32 8.52 -2.04 -12.06
N ALA A 33 7.59 -1.17 -12.46
CA ALA A 33 7.12 -1.07 -13.83
C ALA A 33 8.27 -0.72 -14.80
N LEU A 34 9.16 0.19 -14.39
CA LEU A 34 10.35 0.53 -15.17
C LEU A 34 11.30 -0.67 -15.33
N ASP A 35 11.46 -1.50 -14.31
CA ASP A 35 12.25 -2.74 -14.38
C ASP A 35 11.61 -3.78 -15.33
N VAL A 36 10.27 -3.93 -15.28
CA VAL A 36 9.53 -4.80 -16.20
C VAL A 36 9.71 -4.35 -17.64
N ILE A 37 9.56 -3.05 -17.93
CA ILE A 37 9.75 -2.47 -19.27
C ILE A 37 11.17 -2.75 -19.78
N LYS A 38 12.21 -2.52 -18.97
CA LYS A 38 13.59 -2.84 -19.34
C LYS A 38 13.81 -4.31 -19.66
N THR A 39 13.09 -5.19 -18.97
CA THR A 39 13.16 -6.65 -19.21
C THR A 39 12.47 -7.02 -20.53
N MET A 40 11.50 -6.23 -20.98
CA MET A 40 10.81 -6.41 -22.26
C MET A 40 11.55 -5.77 -23.44
N ASP A 41 12.30 -4.69 -23.21
CA ASP A 41 12.91 -3.84 -24.23
C ASP A 41 14.35 -4.26 -24.63
N GLY A 42 14.66 -5.55 -24.51
CA GLY A 42 16.03 -6.07 -24.58
C GLY A 42 16.38 -6.95 -25.78
N ALA A 43 15.40 -7.62 -26.42
CA ALA A 43 15.69 -8.62 -27.45
C ALA A 43 14.73 -8.55 -28.64
N PRO A 44 15.21 -8.70 -29.89
CA PRO A 44 14.35 -8.79 -31.07
C PRO A 44 13.41 -10.01 -31.01
N GLU A 45 13.82 -11.08 -30.32
CA GLU A 45 13.00 -12.26 -29.98
C GLU A 45 13.43 -12.77 -28.60
N HIS A 46 12.49 -12.93 -27.66
CA HIS A 46 12.77 -13.58 -26.37
C HIS A 46 12.83 -15.10 -26.51
N THR A 47 13.83 -15.73 -25.90
CA THR A 47 13.84 -17.18 -25.64
C THR A 47 12.68 -17.58 -24.72
N ALA A 48 12.36 -18.88 -24.65
CA ALA A 48 11.29 -19.38 -23.77
C ALA A 48 11.54 -19.05 -22.28
N GLU A 49 12.80 -19.03 -21.85
CA GLU A 49 13.19 -18.68 -20.48
C GLU A 49 12.99 -17.19 -20.18
N GLU A 50 13.36 -16.33 -21.13
CA GLU A 50 13.12 -14.88 -21.03
C GLU A 50 11.62 -14.55 -21.04
N GLN A 51 10.83 -15.26 -21.86
CA GLN A 51 9.37 -15.13 -21.84
C GLN A 51 8.80 -15.53 -20.47
N ALA A 52 9.29 -16.61 -19.87
CA ALA A 52 8.88 -17.03 -18.52
C ALA A 52 9.22 -15.96 -17.48
N LEU A 53 10.41 -15.36 -17.55
CA LEU A 53 10.84 -14.28 -16.67
C LEU A 53 9.94 -13.03 -16.83
N VAL A 54 9.67 -12.60 -18.07
CA VAL A 54 8.77 -11.48 -18.33
C VAL A 54 7.37 -11.75 -17.76
N ASN A 55 6.85 -12.96 -17.94
CA ASN A 55 5.54 -13.35 -17.40
C ASN A 55 5.50 -13.36 -15.87
N GLU A 56 6.58 -13.81 -15.21
CA GLU A 56 6.72 -13.72 -13.75
C GLU A 56 6.70 -12.26 -13.30
N LYS A 57 7.49 -11.40 -13.96
CA LYS A 57 7.54 -9.97 -13.64
C LYS A 57 6.21 -9.27 -13.86
N LEU A 58 5.50 -9.58 -14.94
CA LEU A 58 4.15 -9.07 -15.19
C LEU A 58 3.16 -9.53 -14.11
N THR A 59 3.26 -10.78 -13.66
CA THR A 59 2.43 -11.31 -12.56
C THR A 59 2.69 -10.57 -11.26
N LYS A 60 3.96 -10.26 -10.95
CA LYS A 60 4.31 -9.46 -9.78
C LYS A 60 3.85 -8.00 -9.90
N LEU A 61 3.94 -7.41 -11.09
CA LEU A 61 3.48 -6.04 -11.36
C LEU A 61 1.97 -5.88 -11.09
N LYS A 62 1.17 -6.90 -11.43
CA LYS A 62 -0.26 -6.94 -11.08
C LYS A 62 -0.50 -6.84 -9.57
N LYS A 63 0.31 -7.53 -8.76
CA LYS A 63 0.18 -7.47 -7.29
C LYS A 63 0.46 -6.07 -6.73
N TYR A 64 1.41 -5.34 -7.32
CA TYR A 64 1.65 -3.95 -6.94
C TYR A 64 0.47 -3.04 -7.30
N LEU A 65 -0.15 -3.25 -8.46
CA LEU A 65 -1.37 -2.52 -8.85
C LEU A 65 -2.55 -2.83 -7.92
N GLU A 66 -2.71 -4.09 -7.48
CA GLU A 66 -3.69 -4.46 -6.47
C GLU A 66 -3.43 -3.73 -5.14
N GLY A 67 -2.17 -3.64 -4.71
CA GLY A 67 -1.76 -2.88 -3.53
C GLY A 67 -2.17 -1.40 -3.59
N ILE A 68 -1.93 -0.74 -4.74
CA ILE A 68 -2.40 0.65 -4.97
C ILE A 68 -3.92 0.72 -4.87
N THR A 69 -4.62 -0.19 -5.55
CA THR A 69 -6.09 -0.20 -5.60
C THR A 69 -6.68 -0.32 -4.20
N VAL A 70 -6.15 -1.22 -3.39
CA VAL A 70 -6.55 -1.39 -1.98
C VAL A 70 -6.29 -0.10 -1.19
N SER A 71 -5.07 0.44 -1.25
CA SER A 71 -4.72 1.67 -0.53
C SER A 71 -5.57 2.87 -0.96
N TYR A 72 -5.91 2.99 -2.24
CA TYR A 72 -6.77 4.06 -2.73
C TYR A 72 -8.18 3.95 -2.18
N ASN A 73 -8.78 2.75 -2.24
CA ASN A 73 -10.14 2.51 -1.77
C ASN A 73 -10.29 2.68 -0.24
N GLU A 74 -9.23 2.43 0.52
CA GLU A 74 -9.23 2.64 1.97
C GLU A 74 -9.03 4.10 2.38
N THR A 75 -8.32 4.88 1.54
CA THR A 75 -8.06 6.31 1.79
C THR A 75 -9.14 7.22 1.20
N THR A 76 -10.00 6.69 0.33
CA THR A 76 -11.12 7.43 -0.26
C THR A 76 -12.22 7.65 0.79
N PRO A 77 -12.58 8.90 1.13
CA PRO A 77 -13.68 9.17 2.04
C PRO A 77 -14.97 8.61 1.46
N LYS A 78 -15.61 7.70 2.18
CA LYS A 78 -16.97 7.28 1.84
C LYS A 78 -17.90 8.40 2.28
N ILE A 79 -18.40 9.18 1.32
CA ILE A 79 -19.52 10.09 1.57
C ILE A 79 -20.67 9.18 2.02
N SER A 80 -20.97 9.17 3.31
CA SER A 80 -22.14 8.47 3.82
C SER A 80 -23.36 9.13 3.18
N GLU A 81 -24.23 8.37 2.54
CA GLU A 81 -25.50 8.84 1.95
C GLU A 81 -26.55 9.28 2.99
N ASN A 82 -26.10 9.80 4.14
CA ASN A 82 -26.93 10.57 5.03
C ASN A 82 -26.54 12.05 4.88
N PRO A 83 -27.28 12.84 4.08
CA PRO A 83 -27.19 14.28 4.20
C PRO A 83 -27.72 14.63 5.59
N VAL A 84 -26.83 14.88 6.54
CA VAL A 84 -27.18 15.59 7.76
C VAL A 84 -27.60 16.99 7.35
N SER A 85 -28.87 17.15 7.00
CA SER A 85 -29.55 18.42 7.20
C SER A 85 -29.51 18.74 8.68
N GLN A 86 -29.34 20.02 8.99
CA GLN A 86 -29.36 20.67 10.31
C GLN A 86 -28.00 20.62 11.03
N SER A 87 -27.38 21.73 11.44
CA SER A 87 -27.89 23.10 11.62
C SER A 87 -26.73 24.11 11.60
N ALA A 88 -26.99 25.27 11.02
CA ALA A 88 -26.19 26.47 11.22
C ALA A 88 -26.12 26.80 12.73
N GLU A 89 -25.00 26.48 13.37
CA GLU A 89 -24.69 26.97 14.72
C GLU A 89 -23.73 28.14 14.61
N ASN A 90 -24.36 29.31 14.52
CA ASN A 90 -23.95 30.62 15.02
C ASN A 90 -22.53 30.69 15.64
N PHE A 91 -21.55 31.16 14.87
CA PHE A 91 -20.41 31.87 15.46
C PHE A 91 -20.77 33.35 15.60
N SER A 92 -21.26 33.68 16.79
CA SER A 92 -21.50 35.04 17.29
C SER A 92 -20.23 35.58 17.96
N GLY A 93 -19.78 36.77 17.55
CA GLY A 93 -18.83 37.64 18.27
C GLY A 93 -17.36 37.23 18.18
N THR A 94 -16.38 38.10 17.90
CA THR A 94 -16.30 39.53 18.21
C THR A 94 -15.51 40.27 17.14
N GLY A 95 -16.08 41.35 16.61
CA GLY A 95 -15.34 42.36 15.86
C GLY A 95 -14.39 43.11 16.79
N HIS A 96 -13.16 43.31 16.35
CA HIS A 96 -12.23 44.24 16.97
C HIS A 96 -12.24 45.53 16.15
N SER A 97 -12.48 46.64 16.84
CA SER A 97 -12.40 48.02 16.34
C SER A 97 -10.99 48.39 15.90
#